data_AF-A0A482VD91-F1
#
_entry.id   AF-A0A482VD91-F1
#
_cell.length_a   1.000
_cell.length_b   1.000
_cell.length_c   1.000
_cell.angle_alpha   90.00
_cell.angle_beta   90.00
_cell.angle_gamma   90.00
#
_symmetry.space_group_name_H-M   'P 1'
#
loop_
_entity.id
_entity.type
_entity.pdbx_description
1 polymer ?
#
loop_
_entity_poly.entity_id
_entity_poly.type
_entity_poly.pdbx_seq_one_letter_code
_entity_poly.pdbx_strand_id
1 'polypeptide(L)'
;IQSWWEVPSIAHFCSLFRTAFNLLDFDIEDLEEALLTDGTEETSWLQELILRLLSGCFPNNEISTFNYQMFLRRLLRQKCQEHDQYNSFNADIDFQLLPLRTKVDILYALCDFRLDANDVLDQLRNLEVDSLRVEPLGYDSNDSAYWYFYGTRLYREDFKTKNNKKKSVWQVICFTEDDWFQLNKKFKKSTSKCERQLYQTLTENFLPELPRLFHEKERLAWKRLLENQPRRTSRRLCKVISNASVVFQHKYKQSLKENVEKEKASCDLPKQISVEEEKQRKRDLEIKRRETYERRNRLKEQSEDSQSEKSEVWYEMDGAKACQKNSKGRQRKLSTSSSNSKDAVLTSKSSKHKKLNEDTSKSPSSSATTTVGRQTNNSLAAATGQ
;
A
#
# COMPACT_ATOMS: atom_id res chain seq x y z
N ILE A 1 13.21 19.86 13.23
CA ILE A 1 13.75 18.64 12.61
C ILE A 1 12.64 17.79 12.00
N GLN A 2 11.72 17.18 12.76
CA GLN A 2 10.63 16.32 12.23
C GLN A 2 9.68 16.94 11.18
N SER A 3 9.58 18.28 11.12
CA SER A 3 8.80 19.04 10.13
C SER A 3 9.63 19.54 8.93
N TRP A 4 10.86 19.04 8.78
CA TRP A 4 11.78 19.33 7.67
C TRP A 4 11.76 18.11 6.74
N TRP A 5 11.36 18.30 5.48
CA TRP A 5 11.24 17.24 4.47
C TRP A 5 12.61 16.73 4.01
N GLU A 6 13.65 17.54 4.21
CA GLU A 6 15.04 17.24 3.92
C GLU A 6 15.53 16.03 4.75
N VAL A 7 15.07 15.89 5.99
CA VAL A 7 15.46 14.82 6.92
C VAL A 7 15.00 13.43 6.45
N PRO A 8 13.70 13.16 6.19
CA PRO A 8 13.28 11.88 5.62
C PRO A 8 13.79 11.67 4.19
N SER A 9 14.13 12.71 3.44
CA SER A 9 14.74 12.58 2.11
C SER A 9 16.19 12.08 2.17
N ILE A 10 17.04 12.65 3.04
CA ILE A 10 18.39 12.14 3.35
C ILE A 10 18.32 10.68 3.82
N ALA A 11 17.38 10.41 4.73
CA ALA A 11 17.25 9.12 5.36
C ALA A 11 16.74 8.02 4.40
N HIS A 12 15.80 8.37 3.50
CA HIS A 12 15.40 7.51 2.38
C HIS A 12 16.56 7.25 1.42
N PHE A 13 17.29 8.30 1.00
CA PHE A 13 18.47 8.16 0.15
C PHE A 13 19.47 7.16 0.74
N CYS A 14 19.76 7.27 2.04
CA CYS A 14 20.70 6.37 2.69
C CYS A 14 20.20 4.93 2.79
N SER A 15 18.89 4.73 2.93
CA SER A 15 18.26 3.41 2.91
C SER A 15 18.29 2.78 1.50
N LEU A 16 17.89 3.55 0.48
CA LEU A 16 17.83 3.14 -0.93
C LEU A 16 19.20 2.76 -1.50
N PHE A 17 20.22 3.60 -1.27
CA PHE A 17 21.57 3.38 -1.78
C PHE A 17 22.51 2.69 -0.79
N ARG A 18 21.98 2.14 0.31
CA ARG A 18 22.74 1.48 1.38
C ARG A 18 23.78 0.48 0.85
N THR A 19 23.34 -0.45 0.00
CA THR A 19 24.17 -1.52 -0.54
C THR A 19 25.14 -1.00 -1.61
N ALA A 20 24.70 -0.05 -2.45
CA ALA A 20 25.50 0.53 -3.52
C ALA A 20 26.67 1.38 -3.00
N PHE A 21 26.41 2.22 -1.99
CA PHE A 21 27.37 3.19 -1.45
C PHE A 21 27.97 2.76 -0.09
N ASN A 22 27.71 1.52 0.37
CA ASN A 22 28.17 0.98 1.66
C ASN A 22 27.87 1.93 2.84
N LEU A 23 26.61 2.36 2.94
CA LEU A 23 26.15 3.29 3.97
C LEU A 23 25.74 2.56 5.26
N LEU A 24 25.52 3.34 6.31
CA LEU A 24 25.13 2.85 7.63
C LEU A 24 23.69 2.29 7.63
N ASP A 25 23.40 1.39 8.56
CA ASP A 25 22.07 0.80 8.78
C ASP A 25 21.36 1.52 9.95
N PHE A 26 20.35 2.33 9.64
CA PHE A 26 19.73 3.23 10.63
C PHE A 26 18.25 3.53 10.37
N ASP A 27 17.50 3.67 11.46
CA ASP A 27 16.16 4.24 11.50
C ASP A 27 16.23 5.76 11.50
N ILE A 28 15.18 6.42 11.04
CA ILE A 28 15.12 7.88 10.94
C ILE A 28 15.22 8.59 12.31
N GLU A 29 14.87 7.89 13.39
CA GLU A 29 15.16 8.30 14.77
C GLU A 29 16.67 8.45 15.03
N ASP A 30 17.50 7.52 14.57
CA ASP A 30 18.95 7.55 14.82
C ASP A 30 19.60 8.79 14.16
N LEU A 31 19.13 9.18 12.96
CA LEU A 31 19.58 10.39 12.28
C LEU A 31 19.10 11.66 13.01
N GLU A 32 17.86 11.68 13.50
CA GLU A 32 17.34 12.82 14.28
C GLU A 32 18.08 12.98 15.61
N GLU A 33 18.39 11.87 16.30
CA GLU A 33 19.17 11.89 17.53
C GLU A 33 20.61 12.32 17.27
N ALA A 34 21.31 11.71 16.31
CA ALA A 34 22.69 12.06 15.96
C ALA A 34 22.83 13.52 15.50
N LEU A 35 21.83 14.10 14.84
CA LEU A 35 21.81 15.52 14.49
C LEU A 35 21.63 16.44 15.70
N LEU A 36 20.97 15.99 16.76
CA LEU A 36 20.76 16.73 18.01
C LEU A 36 21.90 16.55 19.02
N THR A 37 22.66 15.46 18.95
CA THR A 37 23.80 15.15 19.84
C THR A 37 25.18 15.39 19.21
N ASP A 38 25.27 15.70 17.91
CA ASP A 38 26.55 15.93 17.21
C ASP A 38 27.44 16.98 17.91
N GLY A 39 28.54 16.50 18.48
CA GLY A 39 29.47 17.25 19.32
C GLY A 39 29.62 16.73 20.76
N THR A 40 28.82 15.75 21.22
CA THR A 40 28.95 15.17 22.57
C THR A 40 29.90 13.96 22.67
N GLU A 41 30.35 13.41 21.53
CA GLU A 41 31.21 12.22 21.46
C GLU A 41 32.40 12.47 20.51
N GLU A 42 33.55 11.83 20.79
CA GLU A 42 34.82 12.06 20.05
C GLU A 42 34.74 11.68 18.55
N THR A 43 33.85 10.74 18.19
CA THR A 43 33.52 10.40 16.81
C THR A 43 32.01 10.22 16.70
N SER A 44 31.30 11.20 16.14
CA SER A 44 29.84 11.12 16.02
C SER A 44 29.42 10.17 14.89
N TRP A 45 28.31 9.46 15.06
CA TRP A 45 27.71 8.62 14.00
C TRP A 45 27.52 9.41 12.68
N LEU A 46 27.21 10.71 12.81
CA LEU A 46 27.01 11.64 11.71
C LEU A 46 28.29 11.89 10.90
N GLN A 47 29.45 11.92 11.57
CA GLN A 47 30.76 12.03 10.96
C GLN A 47 31.08 10.82 10.07
N GLU A 48 30.75 9.61 10.53
CA GLU A 48 30.93 8.39 9.73
C GLU A 48 30.02 8.37 8.49
N LEU A 49 28.77 8.83 8.62
CA LEU A 49 27.89 9.00 7.44
C LEU A 49 28.50 9.98 6.42
N ILE A 50 29.01 11.13 6.88
CA ILE A 50 29.68 12.12 6.03
C ILE A 50 30.93 11.52 5.36
N LEU A 51 31.72 10.69 6.07
CA LEU A 51 32.88 10.00 5.51
C LEU A 51 32.51 9.05 4.36
N ARG A 52 31.43 8.25 4.49
CA ARG A 52 30.96 7.34 3.42
C ARG A 52 30.46 8.09 2.19
N LEU A 53 29.82 9.24 2.37
CA LEU A 53 29.37 10.07 1.25
C LEU A 53 30.55 10.76 0.55
N LEU A 54 31.48 11.34 1.31
CA LEU A 54 32.64 12.06 0.75
C LEU A 54 33.65 11.14 0.04
N SER A 55 33.83 9.89 0.48
CA SER A 55 34.80 8.98 -0.12
C SER A 55 34.41 8.55 -1.54
N GLY A 56 33.11 8.36 -1.81
CA GLY A 56 32.59 8.17 -3.16
C GLY A 56 32.84 9.38 -4.08
N CYS A 57 32.77 10.59 -3.54
CA CYS A 57 33.06 11.83 -4.30
C CYS A 57 34.56 12.04 -4.56
N PHE A 58 35.46 11.40 -3.82
CA PHE A 58 36.91 11.52 -4.00
C PHE A 58 37.63 10.14 -3.89
N PRO A 59 37.44 9.23 -4.87
CA PRO A 59 37.93 7.84 -4.79
C PRO A 59 39.45 7.69 -4.67
N ASN A 60 40.21 8.74 -5.00
CA ASN A 60 41.68 8.78 -4.90
C ASN A 60 42.21 9.51 -3.64
N ASN A 61 41.37 9.78 -2.64
CA ASN A 61 41.76 10.49 -1.42
C ASN A 61 41.46 9.70 -0.14
N GLU A 62 42.45 9.58 0.74
CA GLU A 62 42.30 8.98 2.08
C GLU A 62 41.58 9.95 3.02
N ILE A 63 40.25 9.91 3.01
CA ILE A 63 39.42 10.72 3.91
C ILE A 63 39.29 10.00 5.27
N SER A 64 39.46 10.76 6.36
CA SER A 64 39.44 10.28 7.74
C SER A 64 38.74 11.28 8.66
N THR A 65 38.39 10.84 9.87
CA THR A 65 37.77 11.66 10.92
C THR A 65 38.52 12.97 11.21
N PHE A 66 39.83 13.03 10.97
CA PHE A 66 40.64 14.23 11.18
C PHE A 66 40.66 15.21 10.00
N ASN A 67 40.40 14.75 8.77
CA ASN A 67 40.56 15.56 7.56
C ASN A 67 39.25 15.83 6.79
N TYR A 68 38.15 15.14 7.11
CA TYR A 68 36.88 15.22 6.38
C TYR A 68 36.36 16.65 6.20
N GLN A 69 36.53 17.53 7.18
CA GLN A 69 36.08 18.92 7.12
C GLN A 69 36.73 19.70 5.97
N MET A 70 38.02 19.46 5.70
CA MET A 70 38.71 20.09 4.57
C MET A 70 38.14 19.60 3.22
N PHE A 71 37.92 18.29 3.10
CA PHE A 71 37.31 17.70 1.89
C PHE A 71 35.86 18.14 1.70
N LEU A 72 35.10 18.30 2.79
CA LEU A 72 33.73 18.81 2.81
C LEU A 72 33.67 20.27 2.34
N ARG A 73 34.49 21.16 2.93
CA ARG A 73 34.64 22.56 2.48
C ARG A 73 35.05 22.64 1.00
N ARG A 74 35.97 21.77 0.56
CA ARG A 74 36.42 21.70 -0.85
C ARG A 74 35.28 21.30 -1.79
N LEU A 75 34.58 20.21 -1.49
CA LEU A 75 33.47 19.71 -2.31
C LEU A 75 32.33 20.74 -2.41
N LEU A 76 31.89 21.30 -1.28
CA LEU A 76 30.83 22.32 -1.26
C LEU A 76 31.25 23.60 -2.01
N ARG A 77 32.49 24.07 -1.88
CA ARG A 77 32.97 25.22 -2.66
C ARG A 77 32.98 24.94 -4.16
N GLN A 78 33.46 23.76 -4.57
CA GLN A 78 33.46 23.35 -5.98
C GLN A 78 32.03 23.20 -6.52
N LYS A 79 31.20 22.36 -5.90
CA LYS A 79 29.86 22.02 -6.40
C LYS A 79 28.87 23.18 -6.33
N CYS A 80 28.89 23.99 -5.29
CA CYS A 80 28.05 25.19 -5.27
C CYS A 80 28.47 26.22 -6.34
N GLN A 81 29.75 26.27 -6.73
CA GLN A 81 30.22 27.10 -7.84
C GLN A 81 29.85 26.50 -9.22
N GLU A 82 29.90 25.17 -9.37
CA GLU A 82 29.48 24.48 -10.60
C GLU A 82 27.97 24.64 -10.89
N HIS A 83 27.12 24.66 -9.84
CA HIS A 83 25.65 24.67 -9.97
C HIS A 83 24.99 26.05 -9.66
N ASP A 84 25.78 27.11 -9.48
CA ASP A 84 25.35 28.47 -9.06
C ASP A 84 24.42 28.46 -7.81
N GLN A 85 24.80 27.66 -6.81
CA GLN A 85 24.06 27.49 -5.56
C GLN A 85 24.69 28.25 -4.38
N TYR A 86 23.87 28.57 -3.38
CA TYR A 86 24.36 29.16 -2.13
C TYR A 86 25.15 28.13 -1.30
N ASN A 87 26.43 28.40 -1.07
CA ASN A 87 27.28 27.55 -0.23
C ASN A 87 26.99 27.76 1.27
N SER A 88 26.16 26.89 1.84
CA SER A 88 25.83 26.84 3.27
C SER A 88 27.02 26.60 4.21
N PHE A 89 28.18 26.16 3.71
CA PHE A 89 29.40 25.89 4.49
C PHE A 89 30.58 26.81 4.10
N ASN A 90 30.30 28.03 3.65
CA ASN A 90 31.36 28.95 3.23
C ASN A 90 32.17 29.55 4.40
N ALA A 91 31.59 29.58 5.61
CA ALA A 91 32.25 30.06 6.82
C ALA A 91 33.35 29.09 7.31
N ASP A 92 34.44 29.63 7.87
CA ASP A 92 35.55 28.86 8.45
C ASP A 92 35.23 28.46 9.90
N ILE A 93 34.11 27.74 10.05
CA ILE A 93 33.54 27.24 11.30
C ILE A 93 33.40 25.73 11.16
N ASP A 94 33.75 24.97 12.19
CA ASP A 94 33.68 23.51 12.15
C ASP A 94 32.26 22.96 12.09
N PHE A 95 32.08 21.83 11.42
CA PHE A 95 30.76 21.24 11.12
C PHE A 95 29.92 21.04 12.39
N GLN A 96 30.55 20.59 13.49
CA GLN A 96 29.90 20.40 14.78
C GLN A 96 29.31 21.69 15.37
N LEU A 97 29.92 22.85 15.08
CA LEU A 97 29.53 24.17 15.59
C LEU A 97 28.49 24.88 14.70
N LEU A 98 28.10 24.27 13.57
CA LEU A 98 27.08 24.84 12.67
C LEU A 98 25.68 24.81 13.29
N PRO A 99 24.79 25.75 12.91
CA PRO A 99 23.36 25.64 13.20
C PRO A 99 22.78 24.32 12.67
N LEU A 100 21.93 23.67 13.47
CA LEU A 100 21.27 22.40 13.15
C LEU A 100 20.62 22.36 11.75
N ARG A 101 20.04 23.48 11.31
CA ARG A 101 19.44 23.60 9.98
C ARG A 101 20.52 23.50 8.88
N THR A 102 21.62 24.23 9.04
CA THR A 102 22.78 24.20 8.14
C THR A 102 23.42 22.82 8.05
N LYS A 103 23.49 22.06 9.16
CA LYS A 103 23.94 20.66 9.14
C LYS A 103 23.07 19.79 8.22
N VAL A 104 21.74 19.93 8.32
CA VAL A 104 20.77 19.23 7.44
C VAL A 104 20.88 19.67 5.98
N ASP A 105 20.98 20.98 5.72
CA ASP A 105 21.14 21.52 4.36
C ASP A 105 22.42 20.97 3.69
N ILE A 106 23.52 20.83 4.44
CA ILE A 106 24.78 20.24 3.97
C ILE A 106 24.64 18.73 3.69
N LEU A 107 24.00 17.97 4.58
CA LEU A 107 23.81 16.54 4.40
C LEU A 107 22.92 16.22 3.20
N TYR A 108 21.87 17.04 2.97
CA TYR A 108 21.04 16.94 1.78
C TYR A 108 21.84 17.20 0.50
N ALA A 109 22.66 18.26 0.48
CA ALA A 109 23.56 18.54 -0.65
C ALA A 109 24.61 17.44 -0.87
N LEU A 110 25.12 16.80 0.19
CA LEU A 110 26.03 15.64 0.06
C LEU A 110 25.36 14.41 -0.57
N CYS A 111 24.07 14.18 -0.34
CA CYS A 111 23.33 13.12 -1.03
C CYS A 111 23.22 13.40 -2.54
N ASP A 112 22.98 14.65 -2.92
CA ASP A 112 22.92 15.10 -4.32
C ASP A 112 24.31 14.96 -5.00
N PHE A 113 25.36 15.53 -4.39
CA PHE A 113 26.73 15.44 -4.91
C PHE A 113 27.29 14.02 -4.93
N ARG A 114 26.74 13.09 -4.12
CA ARG A 114 27.09 11.66 -4.17
C ARG A 114 26.57 10.99 -5.44
N LEU A 115 25.46 11.46 -6.02
CA LEU A 115 24.90 10.96 -7.29
C LEU A 115 25.62 11.53 -8.53
N ASP A 116 26.22 12.71 -8.40
CA ASP A 116 27.08 13.32 -9.43
C ASP A 116 28.42 12.59 -9.65
N ALA A 117 28.79 11.65 -8.77
CA ALA A 117 30.10 11.01 -8.80
C ALA A 117 30.22 9.94 -9.90
N ASN A 118 31.41 9.83 -10.49
CA ASN A 118 31.66 9.01 -11.69
C ASN A 118 31.39 7.49 -11.50
N ASP A 119 31.44 6.99 -10.27
CA ASP A 119 31.26 5.57 -9.92
C ASP A 119 29.78 5.13 -9.82
N VAL A 120 28.87 6.10 -9.77
CA VAL A 120 27.42 5.89 -9.58
C VAL A 120 26.82 5.09 -10.73
N LEU A 121 27.25 5.33 -11.97
CA LEU A 121 26.72 4.62 -13.15
C LEU A 121 27.00 3.11 -13.13
N ASP A 122 28.13 2.69 -12.56
CA ASP A 122 28.45 1.27 -12.38
C ASP A 122 27.77 0.69 -11.13
N GLN A 123 27.68 1.45 -10.04
CA GLN A 123 27.08 0.98 -8.77
C GLN A 123 25.55 0.88 -8.81
N LEU A 124 24.87 1.75 -9.57
CA LEU A 124 23.41 1.73 -9.72
C LEU A 124 22.94 0.87 -10.91
N ARG A 125 23.87 0.23 -11.65
CA ARG A 125 23.59 -0.51 -12.90
C ARG A 125 22.53 -1.61 -12.79
N ASN A 126 22.32 -2.15 -11.58
CA ASN A 126 21.36 -3.23 -11.31
C ASN A 126 20.04 -2.72 -10.70
N LEU A 127 19.84 -1.41 -10.54
CA LEU A 127 18.62 -0.83 -9.99
C LEU A 127 17.71 -0.32 -11.11
N GLU A 128 16.41 -0.64 -11.02
CA GLU A 128 15.42 -0.15 -11.97
C GLU A 128 15.14 1.34 -11.75
N VAL A 129 15.09 2.13 -12.82
CA VAL A 129 14.93 3.59 -12.74
C VAL A 129 13.61 4.00 -12.07
N ASP A 130 12.53 3.26 -12.33
CA ASP A 130 11.24 3.48 -11.65
C ASP A 130 11.32 3.15 -10.15
N SER A 131 12.24 2.28 -9.71
CA SER A 131 12.48 1.96 -8.29
C SER A 131 13.23 3.04 -7.51
N LEU A 132 13.82 4.03 -8.20
CA LEU A 132 14.50 5.16 -7.57
C LEU A 132 13.56 6.31 -7.19
N ARG A 133 12.31 6.29 -7.65
CA ARG A 133 11.40 7.45 -7.56
C ARG A 133 10.33 7.28 -6.47
N VAL A 134 10.40 8.14 -5.46
CA VAL A 134 9.30 8.29 -4.47
C VAL A 134 8.10 8.97 -5.13
N GLU A 135 6.92 8.37 -5.03
CA GLU A 135 5.61 9.00 -5.32
C GLU A 135 4.80 9.03 -4.01
N PRO A 136 3.88 9.99 -3.79
CA PRO A 136 3.01 9.97 -2.62
C PRO A 136 2.04 8.78 -2.67
N LEU A 137 1.67 8.21 -1.50
CA LEU A 137 0.71 7.09 -1.41
C LEU A 137 -0.69 7.48 -1.93
N GLY A 138 -1.01 8.78 -1.81
CA GLY A 138 -2.30 9.36 -2.15
C GLY A 138 -2.46 10.75 -1.55
N TYR A 139 -3.68 11.27 -1.68
CA TYR A 139 -4.09 12.60 -1.25
C TYR A 139 -5.40 12.50 -0.47
N ASP A 140 -5.63 13.41 0.47
CA ASP A 140 -6.93 13.54 1.14
C ASP A 140 -7.92 14.43 0.36
N SER A 141 -9.04 14.81 1.00
CA SER A 141 -10.01 15.76 0.45
C SER A 141 -9.56 17.24 0.49
N ASN A 142 -8.38 17.54 1.04
CA ASN A 142 -7.79 18.89 1.14
C ASN A 142 -6.60 19.06 0.19
N ASP A 143 -6.41 18.16 -0.78
CA ASP A 143 -5.23 18.02 -1.64
C ASP A 143 -3.89 17.86 -0.86
N SER A 144 -3.93 17.45 0.41
CA SER A 144 -2.72 17.22 1.21
C SER A 144 -2.11 15.87 0.85
N ALA A 145 -0.84 15.87 0.45
CA ALA A 145 -0.14 14.69 -0.04
C ALA A 145 0.39 13.84 1.12
N TYR A 146 0.20 12.52 1.05
CA TYR A 146 0.73 11.58 2.02
C TYR A 146 1.99 10.89 1.49
N TRP A 147 3.05 10.90 2.29
CA TRP A 147 4.39 10.47 1.90
C TRP A 147 4.95 9.44 2.88
N TYR A 148 5.40 8.30 2.36
CA TYR A 148 6.17 7.30 3.09
C TYR A 148 7.54 7.22 2.42
N PHE A 149 8.57 7.16 3.26
CA PHE A 149 9.96 7.21 2.81
C PHE A 149 10.63 5.86 3.09
N TYR A 150 10.63 5.44 4.36
CA TYR A 150 11.00 4.11 4.84
C TYR A 150 10.67 4.01 6.35
N GLY A 151 10.95 2.86 6.97
CA GLY A 151 10.81 2.68 8.42
C GLY A 151 9.35 2.69 8.90
N THR A 152 9.07 3.29 10.07
CA THR A 152 7.74 3.22 10.71
C THR A 152 6.90 4.50 10.64
N ARG A 153 7.37 5.54 9.93
CA ARG A 153 6.77 6.89 9.94
C ARG A 153 5.98 7.19 8.68
N LEU A 154 4.89 7.95 8.85
CA LEU A 154 4.12 8.53 7.73
C LEU A 154 4.10 10.06 7.82
N TYR A 155 4.35 10.72 6.70
CA TYR A 155 4.39 12.17 6.57
C TYR A 155 3.17 12.68 5.77
N ARG A 156 2.74 13.91 6.05
CA ARG A 156 1.77 14.66 5.24
C ARG A 156 2.32 16.04 4.89
N GLU A 157 2.10 16.46 3.66
CA GLU A 157 2.43 17.77 3.13
C GLU A 157 1.14 18.58 2.89
N ASP A 158 0.95 19.68 3.61
CA ASP A 158 -0.16 20.62 3.40
C ASP A 158 0.28 21.76 2.45
N PHE A 159 -0.49 22.05 1.40
CA PHE A 159 -0.22 23.20 0.52
C PHE A 159 -0.97 24.46 0.96
N LYS A 160 -0.28 25.40 1.62
CA LYS A 160 -0.87 26.64 2.13
C LYS A 160 -0.52 27.82 1.22
N THR A 161 -1.54 28.41 0.60
CA THR A 161 -1.40 29.64 -0.20
C THR A 161 -1.38 30.87 0.71
N LYS A 162 -0.29 31.65 0.67
CA LYS A 162 -0.22 32.94 1.35
C LYS A 162 0.53 33.96 0.49
N ASN A 163 -0.09 35.11 0.24
CA ASN A 163 0.42 36.18 -0.63
C ASN A 163 0.85 35.65 -2.02
N ASN A 164 -0.02 34.88 -2.68
CA ASN A 164 0.19 34.19 -3.97
C ASN A 164 1.38 33.22 -4.05
N LYS A 165 2.11 32.98 -2.95
CA LYS A 165 3.13 31.94 -2.85
C LYS A 165 2.52 30.70 -2.22
N LYS A 166 2.62 29.55 -2.90
CA LYS A 166 2.39 28.24 -2.27
C LYS A 166 3.53 27.99 -1.28
N LYS A 167 3.20 27.58 -0.06
CA LYS A 167 4.15 27.04 0.92
C LYS A 167 3.67 25.65 1.32
N SER A 168 4.53 24.65 1.13
CA SER A 168 4.33 23.35 1.75
C SER A 168 4.58 23.42 3.26
N VAL A 169 3.83 22.64 4.03
CA VAL A 169 4.03 22.46 5.47
C VAL A 169 4.02 20.96 5.75
N TRP A 170 5.17 20.45 6.18
CA TRP A 170 5.38 19.02 6.41
C TRP A 170 5.13 18.66 7.88
N GLN A 171 4.42 17.55 8.10
CA GLN A 171 4.05 17.02 9.41
C GLN A 171 4.20 15.49 9.44
N VAL A 172 4.71 14.94 10.53
CA VAL A 172 4.59 13.50 10.82
C VAL A 172 3.17 13.25 11.33
N ILE A 173 2.48 12.26 10.76
CA ILE A 173 1.10 11.89 11.11
C ILE A 173 1.03 10.56 11.85
N CYS A 174 1.98 9.65 11.61
CA CYS A 174 2.06 8.37 12.29
C CYS A 174 3.47 8.13 12.84
N PHE A 175 3.58 7.83 14.13
CA PHE A 175 4.80 7.39 14.81
C PHE A 175 4.68 5.95 15.31
N THR A 176 3.48 5.53 15.70
CA THR A 176 3.14 4.24 16.31
C THR A 176 2.17 3.43 15.44
N GLU A 177 2.09 2.11 15.66
CA GLU A 177 1.17 1.21 14.93
C GLU A 177 -0.29 1.65 15.09
N ASP A 178 -0.67 2.10 16.30
CA ASP A 178 -1.98 2.68 16.60
C ASP A 178 -2.29 3.93 15.77
N ASP A 179 -1.32 4.79 15.46
CA ASP A 179 -1.55 5.98 14.63
C ASP A 179 -1.93 5.59 13.19
N TRP A 180 -1.28 4.57 12.64
CA TRP A 180 -1.58 4.04 11.30
C TRP A 180 -2.99 3.44 11.26
N PHE A 181 -3.37 2.63 12.27
CA PHE A 181 -4.74 2.10 12.38
C PHE A 181 -5.78 3.20 12.58
N GLN A 182 -5.50 4.22 13.39
CA GLN A 182 -6.39 5.36 13.61
C GLN A 182 -6.55 6.21 12.36
N LEU A 183 -5.47 6.43 11.59
CA LEU A 183 -5.52 7.14 10.31
C LEU A 183 -6.37 6.37 9.30
N ASN A 184 -6.12 5.07 9.13
CA ASN A 184 -6.91 4.24 8.21
C ASN A 184 -8.40 4.18 8.60
N LYS A 185 -8.70 4.14 9.91
CA LYS A 185 -10.06 4.20 10.46
C LYS A 185 -10.79 5.51 10.15
N LYS A 186 -10.09 6.65 9.98
CA LYS A 186 -10.69 7.92 9.55
C LYS A 186 -11.17 7.83 8.09
N PHE A 187 -10.32 7.35 7.18
CA PHE A 187 -10.65 7.26 5.76
C PHE A 187 -11.67 6.16 5.40
N LYS A 188 -11.83 5.13 6.25
CA LYS A 188 -12.74 3.98 6.05
C LYS A 188 -14.20 4.34 5.70
N LYS A 189 -14.68 5.53 6.10
CA LYS A 189 -16.05 6.00 5.82
C LYS A 189 -16.13 7.12 4.77
N SER A 190 -15.03 7.50 4.13
CA SER A 190 -14.99 8.65 3.24
C SER A 190 -15.85 8.48 1.99
N THR A 191 -16.37 9.60 1.49
CA THR A 191 -17.01 9.73 0.18
C THR A 191 -16.02 10.15 -0.92
N SER A 192 -14.85 10.71 -0.56
CA SER A 192 -13.84 11.17 -1.52
C SER A 192 -13.19 9.99 -2.24
N LYS A 193 -12.95 10.13 -3.55
CA LYS A 193 -12.24 9.12 -4.36
C LYS A 193 -10.78 8.99 -3.91
N CYS A 194 -10.11 10.11 -3.63
CA CYS A 194 -8.70 10.14 -3.25
C CYS A 194 -8.49 9.46 -1.89
N GLU A 195 -9.31 9.76 -0.89
CA GLU A 195 -9.25 9.12 0.43
C GLU A 195 -9.61 7.64 0.39
N ARG A 196 -10.50 7.20 -0.50
CA ARG A 196 -10.78 5.77 -0.73
C ARG A 196 -9.60 5.03 -1.34
N GLN A 197 -8.90 5.65 -2.28
CA GLN A 197 -7.68 5.10 -2.86
C GLN A 197 -6.56 5.05 -1.81
N LEU A 198 -6.38 6.10 -1.00
CA LEU A 198 -5.43 6.11 0.11
C LEU A 198 -5.76 5.04 1.17
N TYR A 199 -7.04 4.90 1.56
CA TYR A 199 -7.52 3.82 2.44
C TYR A 199 -7.21 2.44 1.85
N GLN A 200 -7.41 2.24 0.55
CA GLN A 200 -7.10 0.97 -0.12
C GLN A 200 -5.59 0.68 -0.07
N THR A 201 -4.75 1.62 -0.52
CA THR A 201 -3.28 1.50 -0.49
C THR A 201 -2.77 1.19 0.92
N LEU A 202 -3.23 1.91 1.94
CA LEU A 202 -2.87 1.69 3.35
C LEU A 202 -3.32 0.31 3.86
N THR A 203 -4.53 -0.12 3.51
CA THR A 203 -5.09 -1.40 3.98
C THR A 203 -4.43 -2.61 3.31
N GLU A 204 -4.16 -2.53 2.00
CA GLU A 204 -3.65 -3.65 1.21
C GLU A 204 -2.14 -3.81 1.30
N ASN A 205 -1.37 -2.70 1.31
CA ASN A 205 0.10 -2.77 1.26
C ASN A 205 0.78 -2.51 2.61
N PHE A 206 0.21 -1.67 3.49
CA PHE A 206 0.90 -1.20 4.70
C PHE A 206 0.49 -1.94 5.97
N LEU A 207 -0.81 -2.02 6.28
CA LEU A 207 -1.27 -2.66 7.53
C LEU A 207 -0.80 -4.12 7.74
N PRO A 208 -0.59 -4.97 6.71
CA PRO A 208 -0.07 -6.33 6.92
C PRO A 208 1.38 -6.39 7.39
N GLU A 209 2.24 -5.48 6.92
CA GLU A 209 3.69 -5.49 7.20
C GLU A 209 4.10 -4.53 8.34
N LEU A 210 3.27 -3.55 8.70
CA LEU A 210 3.55 -2.61 9.80
C LEU A 210 3.89 -3.30 11.14
N PRO A 211 3.17 -4.35 11.61
CA PRO A 211 3.56 -5.06 12.83
C PRO A 211 4.96 -5.68 12.74
N ARG A 212 5.36 -6.16 11.56
CA ARG A 212 6.70 -6.70 11.31
C ARG A 212 7.76 -5.60 11.38
N LEU A 213 7.49 -4.43 10.80
CA LEU A 213 8.40 -3.28 10.87
C LEU A 213 8.58 -2.77 12.31
N PHE A 214 7.50 -2.59 13.06
CA PHE A 214 7.56 -2.15 14.46
C PHE A 214 8.33 -3.14 15.34
N HIS A 215 8.09 -4.46 15.19
CA HIS A 215 8.84 -5.46 15.93
C HIS A 215 10.30 -5.59 15.50
N GLU A 216 10.64 -5.36 14.23
CA GLU A 216 12.03 -5.37 13.77
C GLU A 216 12.82 -4.15 14.28
N LYS A 217 12.19 -2.97 14.27
CA LYS A 217 12.72 -1.74 14.91
C LYS A 217 12.93 -1.94 16.42
N GLU A 218 11.96 -2.52 17.13
CA GLU A 218 12.14 -2.82 18.56
C GLU A 218 13.29 -3.83 18.77
N ARG A 219 13.38 -4.87 17.93
CA ARG A 219 14.48 -5.87 17.96
C ARG A 219 15.86 -5.22 17.76
N LEU A 220 15.97 -4.24 16.88
CA LEU A 220 17.20 -3.48 16.64
C LEU A 220 17.53 -2.55 17.81
N ALA A 221 16.55 -1.83 18.37
CA ALA A 221 16.73 -1.00 19.56
C ALA A 221 17.20 -1.84 20.77
N TRP A 222 16.60 -3.01 21.01
CA TRP A 222 17.06 -3.97 22.01
C TRP A 222 18.51 -4.41 21.75
N LYS A 223 18.89 -4.69 20.50
CA LYS A 223 20.27 -5.07 20.15
C LYS A 223 21.27 -3.94 20.43
N ARG A 224 20.94 -2.68 20.09
CA ARG A 224 21.79 -1.50 20.37
C ARG A 224 21.99 -1.28 21.87
N LEU A 225 20.91 -1.34 22.66
CA LEU A 225 20.96 -1.21 24.13
C LEU A 225 21.87 -2.26 24.79
N LEU A 226 21.92 -3.47 24.21
CA LEU A 226 22.81 -4.58 24.61
C LEU A 226 24.27 -4.34 24.20
N GLU A 227 24.53 -3.86 22.99
CA GLU A 227 25.88 -3.60 22.48
C GLU A 227 26.56 -2.41 23.17
N ASN A 228 25.76 -1.45 23.64
CA ASN A 228 26.20 -0.30 24.44
C ASN A 228 26.36 -0.62 25.95
N GLN A 229 26.08 -1.85 26.40
CA GLN A 229 26.43 -2.25 27.79
C GLN A 229 27.95 -2.33 27.96
N PRO A 230 28.50 -1.90 29.12
CA PRO A 230 29.93 -2.02 29.39
C PRO A 230 30.37 -3.49 29.32
N ARG A 231 31.33 -3.79 28.43
CA ARG A 231 31.78 -5.14 28.02
C ARG A 231 32.43 -6.00 29.13
N ARG A 232 32.29 -5.62 30.41
CA ARG A 232 32.87 -6.25 31.60
C ARG A 232 31.83 -6.96 32.49
N THR A 233 30.60 -7.14 32.00
CA THR A 233 29.52 -7.85 32.70
C THR A 233 29.73 -9.37 32.71
N SER A 234 29.31 -10.05 33.79
CA SER A 234 29.59 -11.47 33.99
C SER A 234 28.85 -12.39 33.00
N ARG A 235 29.37 -13.61 32.76
CA ARG A 235 28.73 -14.68 31.96
C ARG A 235 27.26 -14.97 32.32
N ARG A 236 26.81 -14.64 33.53
CA ARG A 236 25.38 -14.78 33.93
C ARG A 236 24.50 -13.74 33.26
N LEU A 237 24.95 -12.49 33.14
CA LEU A 237 24.19 -11.41 32.50
C LEU A 237 24.01 -11.67 31.00
N CYS A 238 25.06 -12.11 30.29
CA CYS A 238 24.94 -12.51 28.87
C CYS A 238 23.91 -13.64 28.64
N LYS A 239 23.75 -14.57 29.60
CA LYS A 239 22.71 -15.62 29.53
C LYS A 239 21.30 -15.07 29.80
N VAL A 240 21.13 -14.19 30.78
CA VAL A 240 19.83 -13.53 31.05
C VAL A 240 19.40 -12.70 29.83
N ILE A 241 20.33 -11.97 29.23
CA ILE A 241 20.14 -11.17 28.01
C ILE A 241 19.72 -12.06 26.82
N SER A 242 20.49 -13.11 26.54
CA SER A 242 20.17 -14.08 25.46
C SER A 242 18.78 -14.70 25.65
N ASN A 243 18.45 -15.13 26.87
CA ASN A 243 17.15 -15.67 27.20
C ASN A 243 16.03 -14.62 27.02
N ALA A 244 16.26 -13.35 27.36
CA ALA A 244 15.29 -12.27 27.16
C ALA A 244 14.99 -12.06 25.67
N SER A 245 16.00 -12.04 24.80
CA SER A 245 15.80 -11.95 23.34
C SER A 245 14.99 -13.13 22.78
N VAL A 246 15.25 -14.36 23.26
CA VAL A 246 14.49 -15.56 22.85
C VAL A 246 13.03 -15.50 23.36
N VAL A 247 12.80 -15.08 24.60
CA VAL A 247 11.45 -14.90 25.18
C VAL A 247 10.67 -13.81 24.44
N PHE A 248 11.32 -12.71 24.07
CA PHE A 248 10.72 -11.65 23.25
C PHE A 248 10.31 -12.17 21.86
N GLN A 249 11.23 -12.86 21.17
CA GLN A 249 10.94 -13.45 19.85
C GLN A 249 9.84 -14.54 19.91
N HIS A 250 9.72 -15.25 21.04
CA HIS A 250 8.63 -16.19 21.28
C HIS A 250 7.29 -15.48 21.51
N LYS A 251 7.26 -14.39 22.32
CA LYS A 251 6.07 -13.55 22.51
C LYS A 251 5.55 -12.99 21.18
N TYR A 252 6.42 -12.49 20.31
CA TYR A 252 6.01 -12.01 18.98
C TYR A 252 5.37 -13.12 18.15
N LYS A 253 5.98 -14.32 18.11
CA LYS A 253 5.41 -15.50 17.43
C LYS A 253 4.11 -16.00 18.04
N GLN A 254 3.81 -15.69 19.31
CA GLN A 254 2.49 -15.94 19.92
C GLN A 254 1.47 -14.87 19.52
N SER A 255 1.84 -13.59 19.57
CA SER A 255 0.99 -12.46 19.16
C SER A 255 0.51 -12.60 17.70
N LEU A 256 1.41 -12.94 16.77
CA LEU A 256 1.06 -13.23 15.37
C LEU A 256 0.05 -14.37 15.23
N LYS A 257 0.22 -15.47 15.99
CA LYS A 257 -0.70 -16.61 15.97
C LYS A 257 -2.07 -16.20 16.51
N GLU A 258 -2.12 -15.51 17.64
CA GLU A 258 -3.37 -14.99 18.20
C GLU A 258 -4.10 -14.07 17.21
N ASN A 259 -3.39 -13.19 16.50
CA ASN A 259 -4.02 -12.28 15.54
C ASN A 259 -4.59 -13.05 14.33
N VAL A 260 -3.85 -14.03 13.79
CA VAL A 260 -4.35 -14.93 12.73
C VAL A 260 -5.54 -15.78 13.22
N GLU A 261 -5.59 -16.18 14.49
CA GLU A 261 -6.73 -16.89 15.08
C GLU A 261 -7.94 -15.96 15.30
N LYS A 262 -7.72 -14.71 15.73
CA LYS A 262 -8.76 -13.67 15.85
C LYS A 262 -9.37 -13.32 14.48
N GLU A 263 -8.58 -13.22 13.42
CA GLU A 263 -9.08 -13.01 12.06
C GLU A 263 -9.91 -14.20 11.54
N LYS A 264 -9.45 -15.43 11.77
CA LYS A 264 -10.21 -16.65 11.41
C LYS A 264 -11.55 -16.71 12.14
N ALA A 265 -11.55 -16.49 13.46
CA ALA A 265 -12.78 -16.42 14.24
C ALA A 265 -13.74 -15.33 13.72
N SER A 266 -13.21 -14.15 13.36
CA SER A 266 -13.98 -13.07 12.75
C SER A 266 -14.61 -13.47 11.40
N CYS A 267 -13.94 -14.33 10.61
CA CYS A 267 -14.44 -14.83 9.34
C CYS A 267 -15.50 -15.94 9.49
N ASP A 268 -15.48 -16.72 10.58
CA ASP A 268 -16.36 -17.89 10.76
C ASP A 268 -17.69 -17.59 11.45
N LEU A 269 -17.76 -16.57 12.31
CA LEU A 269 -19.03 -16.09 12.90
C LEU A 269 -20.11 -15.77 11.84
N PRO A 270 -19.83 -14.97 10.78
CA PRO A 270 -20.81 -14.67 9.73
C PRO A 270 -21.32 -15.92 9.00
N LYS A 271 -20.46 -16.94 8.81
CA LYS A 271 -20.83 -18.19 8.13
C LYS A 271 -21.85 -18.96 8.96
N GLN A 272 -21.60 -19.13 10.27
CA GLN A 272 -22.53 -19.84 11.17
C GLN A 272 -23.90 -19.14 11.24
N ILE A 273 -23.91 -17.81 11.37
CA ILE A 273 -25.15 -17.01 11.41
C ILE A 273 -25.95 -17.19 10.11
N SER A 274 -25.29 -17.08 8.95
CA SER A 274 -25.97 -17.21 7.64
C SER A 274 -26.62 -18.59 7.43
N VAL A 275 -25.96 -19.67 7.88
CA VAL A 275 -26.48 -21.05 7.80
C VAL A 275 -27.66 -21.27 8.74
N GLU A 276 -27.65 -20.74 9.96
CA GLU A 276 -28.77 -20.91 10.89
C GLU A 276 -29.98 -20.03 10.52
N GLU A 277 -29.75 -18.83 9.97
CA GLU A 277 -30.82 -18.03 9.34
C GLU A 277 -31.49 -18.79 8.16
N GLU A 278 -30.72 -19.46 7.30
CA GLU A 278 -31.30 -20.21 6.18
C GLU A 278 -32.12 -21.42 6.66
N LYS A 279 -31.67 -22.11 7.71
CA LYS A 279 -32.47 -23.16 8.38
C LYS A 279 -33.76 -22.60 8.96
N GLN A 280 -33.70 -21.43 9.60
CA GLN A 280 -34.88 -20.79 10.19
C GLN A 280 -35.90 -20.43 9.11
N ARG A 281 -35.47 -19.76 8.03
CA ARG A 281 -36.33 -19.43 6.88
C ARG A 281 -36.97 -20.68 6.24
N LYS A 282 -36.28 -21.82 6.23
CA LYS A 282 -36.84 -23.11 5.78
C LYS A 282 -37.89 -23.67 6.76
N ARG A 283 -37.63 -23.63 8.08
CA ARG A 283 -38.63 -24.01 9.11
C ARG A 283 -39.91 -23.17 8.97
N ASP A 284 -39.76 -21.85 8.84
CA ASP A 284 -40.90 -20.92 8.75
C ASP A 284 -41.72 -21.10 7.46
N LEU A 285 -41.09 -21.49 6.34
CA LEU A 285 -41.78 -21.86 5.10
C LEU A 285 -42.60 -23.14 5.25
N GLU A 286 -42.05 -24.15 5.94
CA GLU A 286 -42.70 -25.46 6.10
C GLU A 286 -43.90 -25.38 7.07
N ILE A 287 -43.80 -24.54 8.10
CA ILE A 287 -44.93 -24.17 8.98
C ILE A 287 -46.04 -23.50 8.16
N LYS A 288 -45.71 -22.45 7.37
CA LYS A 288 -46.71 -21.77 6.51
C LYS A 288 -47.36 -22.72 5.49
N ARG A 289 -46.60 -23.67 4.92
CA ARG A 289 -47.16 -24.71 4.06
C ARG A 289 -48.21 -25.55 4.79
N ARG A 290 -47.88 -26.06 5.98
CA ARG A 290 -48.80 -26.82 6.83
C ARG A 290 -50.06 -26.00 7.16
N GLU A 291 -49.91 -24.75 7.60
CA GLU A 291 -51.04 -23.85 7.88
C GLU A 291 -51.94 -23.61 6.65
N THR A 292 -51.37 -23.48 5.46
CA THR A 292 -52.18 -23.35 4.22
C THR A 292 -52.88 -24.65 3.83
N TYR A 293 -52.30 -25.81 4.14
CA TYR A 293 -52.93 -27.12 3.93
C TYR A 293 -54.08 -27.33 4.92
N GLU A 294 -53.86 -27.12 6.22
CA GLU A 294 -54.90 -27.21 7.25
C GLU A 294 -56.04 -26.22 7.02
N ARG A 295 -55.73 -24.96 6.66
CA ARG A 295 -56.77 -23.96 6.31
C ARG A 295 -57.58 -24.40 5.09
N ARG A 296 -56.96 -25.07 4.10
CA ARG A 296 -57.68 -25.66 2.96
C ARG A 296 -58.53 -26.86 3.38
N ASN A 297 -58.08 -27.69 4.33
CA ASN A 297 -58.84 -28.86 4.78
C ASN A 297 -60.09 -28.44 5.58
N ARG A 298 -59.97 -27.48 6.51
CA ARG A 298 -61.12 -26.92 7.25
C ARG A 298 -62.15 -26.28 6.34
N LEU A 299 -61.72 -25.64 5.25
CA LEU A 299 -62.63 -25.10 4.22
C LEU A 299 -63.31 -26.18 3.37
N LYS A 300 -62.72 -27.39 3.25
CA LYS A 300 -63.38 -28.56 2.65
C LYS A 300 -64.40 -29.16 3.61
N GLU A 301 -63.99 -29.42 4.86
CA GLU A 301 -64.86 -29.93 5.94
C GLU A 301 -66.12 -29.07 6.07
N GLN A 302 -65.97 -27.74 6.16
CA GLN A 302 -67.10 -26.79 6.19
C GLN A 302 -67.98 -26.80 4.92
N SER A 303 -67.42 -27.13 3.75
CA SER A 303 -68.19 -27.28 2.51
C SER A 303 -68.90 -28.63 2.39
N GLU A 304 -68.38 -29.66 3.05
CA GLU A 304 -68.91 -31.04 3.05
C GLU A 304 -70.04 -31.17 4.11
N ASP A 305 -69.90 -30.55 5.29
CA ASP A 305 -71.00 -30.36 6.25
C ASP A 305 -72.18 -29.60 5.60
N SER A 306 -71.88 -28.57 4.79
CA SER A 306 -72.89 -27.77 4.08
C SER A 306 -73.66 -28.54 2.99
N GLN A 307 -73.29 -29.79 2.68
CA GLN A 307 -74.02 -30.65 1.75
C GLN A 307 -74.93 -31.69 2.44
N SER A 308 -74.85 -31.83 3.77
CA SER A 308 -75.62 -32.84 4.51
C SER A 308 -77.12 -32.50 4.62
N GLU A 309 -77.50 -31.22 4.65
CA GLU A 309 -78.90 -30.78 4.82
C GLU A 309 -79.65 -30.49 3.51
N LYS A 310 -79.18 -30.96 2.34
CA LYS A 310 -79.88 -30.68 1.06
C LYS A 310 -79.89 -31.79 0.01
N SER A 311 -80.12 -33.02 0.44
CA SER A 311 -80.65 -34.07 -0.43
C SER A 311 -82.17 -33.93 -0.56
N GLU A 312 -82.67 -33.39 -1.68
CA GLU A 312 -83.74 -34.05 -2.45
C GLU A 312 -84.08 -33.38 -3.81
N VAL A 313 -84.84 -34.15 -4.59
CA VAL A 313 -85.59 -33.89 -5.84
C VAL A 313 -84.85 -33.73 -7.20
N TRP A 314 -85.34 -34.56 -8.13
CA TRP A 314 -85.25 -34.55 -9.60
C TRP A 314 -84.19 -35.40 -10.32
N TYR A 315 -84.68 -36.03 -11.39
CA TYR A 315 -84.11 -37.14 -12.16
C TYR A 315 -83.78 -36.71 -13.60
N GLU A 316 -82.98 -37.56 -14.24
CA GLU A 316 -82.93 -37.80 -15.70
C GLU A 316 -82.21 -36.83 -16.66
N MET A 317 -81.96 -37.40 -17.84
CA MET A 317 -80.99 -37.05 -18.88
C MET A 317 -81.59 -36.01 -19.87
N ASP A 318 -80.93 -35.49 -20.91
CA ASP A 318 -79.71 -35.90 -21.63
C ASP A 318 -79.16 -34.73 -22.49
N GLY A 319 -78.07 -34.95 -23.24
CA GLY A 319 -77.81 -34.22 -24.49
C GLY A 319 -76.73 -33.13 -24.46
N ALA A 320 -75.60 -33.41 -25.11
CA ALA A 320 -74.43 -32.53 -25.15
C ALA A 320 -74.53 -31.31 -26.10
N LYS A 321 -73.79 -30.23 -25.78
CA LYS A 321 -73.17 -29.31 -26.75
C LYS A 321 -71.97 -28.59 -26.12
N ALA A 322 -70.88 -28.45 -26.87
CA ALA A 322 -69.64 -27.86 -26.38
C ALA A 322 -69.17 -26.69 -27.25
N CYS A 323 -68.63 -25.64 -26.63
CA CYS A 323 -67.48 -24.92 -27.19
C CYS A 323 -66.66 -24.21 -26.09
N GLN A 324 -65.43 -23.85 -26.45
CA GLN A 324 -64.30 -23.53 -25.58
C GLN A 324 -64.14 -22.01 -25.28
N LYS A 325 -63.05 -21.71 -24.54
CA LYS A 325 -62.26 -20.45 -24.45
C LYS A 325 -62.62 -19.50 -23.29
N ASN A 326 -61.66 -18.83 -22.63
CA ASN A 326 -60.20 -18.75 -22.83
C ASN A 326 -59.44 -18.82 -21.50
N SER A 327 -58.25 -19.41 -21.49
CA SER A 327 -57.25 -19.25 -20.42
C SER A 327 -56.11 -18.32 -20.87
N LYS A 328 -55.56 -17.51 -19.96
CA LYS A 328 -54.37 -16.66 -20.21
C LYS A 328 -53.23 -17.06 -19.28
N GLY A 329 -52.52 -18.13 -19.64
CA GLY A 329 -51.23 -18.47 -19.02
C GLY A 329 -50.12 -17.53 -19.52
N ARG A 330 -49.24 -17.08 -18.62
CA ARG A 330 -48.05 -16.29 -18.98
C ARG A 330 -46.84 -16.81 -18.20
N GLN A 331 -45.98 -17.59 -18.86
CA GLN A 331 -44.66 -17.95 -18.32
C GLN A 331 -43.54 -17.78 -19.35
N ARG A 332 -42.44 -17.20 -18.86
CA ARG A 332 -41.06 -17.40 -19.33
C ARG A 332 -40.65 -18.85 -18.98
N LYS A 333 -39.69 -19.53 -19.60
CA LYS A 333 -38.57 -19.16 -20.50
C LYS A 333 -38.02 -20.48 -21.07
N LEU A 334 -37.47 -20.52 -22.28
CA LEU A 334 -36.27 -21.33 -22.64
C LEU A 334 -35.73 -20.92 -24.03
N SER A 335 -34.57 -21.43 -24.42
CA SER A 335 -33.87 -21.03 -25.65
C SER A 335 -32.80 -22.04 -26.10
N THR A 336 -32.87 -22.51 -27.36
CA THR A 336 -31.75 -23.23 -28.02
C THR A 336 -31.85 -23.22 -29.55
N SER A 337 -30.70 -22.97 -30.20
CA SER A 337 -30.20 -23.55 -31.48
C SER A 337 -31.07 -23.72 -32.75
N SER A 338 -30.49 -23.29 -33.89
CA SER A 338 -30.47 -23.94 -35.23
C SER A 338 -31.78 -24.19 -36.01
N SER A 339 -31.81 -24.19 -37.35
CA SER A 339 -30.85 -23.73 -38.39
C SER A 339 -31.53 -23.69 -39.78
N ASN A 340 -30.98 -22.88 -40.69
CA ASN A 340 -31.05 -22.95 -42.17
C ASN A 340 -32.31 -23.51 -42.88
N SER A 341 -32.89 -22.70 -43.78
CA SER A 341 -32.68 -22.92 -45.23
C SER A 341 -33.17 -21.73 -46.08
N LYS A 342 -32.47 -21.50 -47.21
CA LYS A 342 -32.97 -21.19 -48.58
C LYS A 342 -34.07 -20.13 -48.80
N ASP A 343 -34.06 -19.26 -49.80
CA ASP A 343 -33.10 -18.83 -50.85
C ASP A 343 -33.52 -17.35 -51.21
N ALA A 344 -33.12 -16.61 -52.26
CA ALA A 344 -32.45 -16.88 -53.53
C ALA A 344 -31.79 -15.61 -54.15
N VAL A 345 -30.88 -15.82 -55.12
CA VAL A 345 -30.76 -15.17 -56.45
C VAL A 345 -31.09 -13.65 -56.54
N LEU A 346 -30.09 -12.75 -56.60
CA LEU A 346 -29.36 -12.23 -57.80
C LEU A 346 -30.25 -11.39 -58.77
N THR A 347 -29.84 -10.29 -59.43
CA THR A 347 -28.60 -9.86 -60.14
C THR A 347 -28.61 -8.30 -60.22
N SER A 348 -27.64 -7.46 -60.60
CA SER A 348 -26.22 -7.42 -60.99
C SER A 348 -25.92 -5.99 -61.52
N LYS A 349 -24.65 -5.69 -61.87
CA LYS A 349 -24.09 -4.50 -62.57
C LYS A 349 -23.52 -3.42 -61.63
N SER A 350 -22.21 -3.19 -61.49
CA SER A 350 -20.98 -3.41 -62.30
C SER A 350 -20.56 -2.26 -63.21
N SER A 351 -19.63 -1.45 -62.67
CA SER A 351 -18.49 -0.82 -63.36
C SER A 351 -17.51 -0.34 -62.28
N LYS A 352 -16.17 -0.32 -62.37
CA LYS A 352 -15.08 -0.89 -63.20
C LYS A 352 -13.95 0.14 -63.14
N HIS A 353 -12.80 -0.24 -62.57
CA HIS A 353 -11.46 0.33 -62.83
C HIS A 353 -11.18 1.81 -62.46
N LYS A 354 -9.93 2.24 -62.21
CA LYS A 354 -8.61 1.56 -62.15
C LYS A 354 -7.79 2.31 -61.06
N LYS A 355 -7.03 1.71 -60.13
CA LYS A 355 -5.72 0.98 -60.28
C LYS A 355 -4.71 1.81 -61.10
N LEU A 356 -3.49 2.12 -60.66
CA LEU A 356 -2.45 1.40 -59.87
C LEU A 356 -1.68 2.42 -58.98
N ASN A 357 -1.13 2.11 -57.80
CA ASN A 357 0.10 1.32 -57.46
C ASN A 357 1.40 1.97 -58.03
N GLU A 358 2.64 1.57 -57.73
CA GLU A 358 3.31 0.47 -56.98
C GLU A 358 4.63 1.09 -56.42
N ASP A 359 5.38 0.64 -55.41
CA ASP A 359 5.29 -0.27 -54.25
C ASP A 359 6.66 -0.11 -53.48
N THR A 360 7.05 -0.61 -52.29
CA THR A 360 6.58 -1.46 -51.15
C THR A 360 7.27 -0.84 -49.87
N SER A 361 7.52 -1.37 -48.66
CA SER A 361 7.24 -2.55 -47.79
C SER A 361 7.54 -2.15 -46.31
N LYS A 362 7.35 -2.91 -45.22
CA LYS A 362 6.78 -4.25 -44.97
C LYS A 362 6.28 -4.29 -43.49
N SER A 363 5.10 -4.83 -43.26
CA SER A 363 4.52 -5.12 -41.92
C SER A 363 4.60 -6.64 -41.62
N PRO A 364 4.09 -7.17 -40.48
CA PRO A 364 3.89 -6.58 -39.14
C PRO A 364 4.35 -7.52 -37.98
N SER A 365 4.30 -7.04 -36.73
CA SER A 365 3.83 -7.87 -35.61
C SER A 365 3.16 -7.01 -34.52
N SER A 366 1.85 -7.22 -34.32
CA SER A 366 1.06 -6.49 -33.33
C SER A 366 0.72 -7.38 -32.14
N SER A 367 1.14 -7.00 -30.94
CA SER A 367 0.64 -7.56 -29.68
C SER A 367 0.11 -6.42 -28.81
N ALA A 368 -1.21 -6.30 -28.70
CA ALA A 368 -1.84 -5.37 -27.77
C ALA A 368 -1.80 -5.98 -26.36
N THR A 369 -1.07 -5.35 -25.44
CA THR A 369 -1.01 -5.74 -24.03
C THR A 369 -1.61 -4.66 -23.13
N THR A 370 -2.67 -5.08 -22.44
CA THR A 370 -3.38 -4.45 -21.33
C THR A 370 -2.55 -3.49 -20.48
N THR A 371 -3.15 -2.36 -20.10
CA THR A 371 -2.64 -1.45 -19.07
C THR A 371 -2.49 -2.18 -17.72
N VAL A 372 -1.28 -2.60 -17.39
CA VAL A 372 -0.89 -3.01 -16.03
C VAL A 372 -0.64 -1.74 -15.21
N GLY A 373 -1.05 -1.73 -13.94
CA GLY A 373 -0.86 -0.58 -13.07
C GLY A 373 0.62 -0.33 -12.77
N ARG A 374 1.01 0.96 -12.65
CA ARG A 374 2.34 1.33 -12.16
C ARG A 374 2.61 0.65 -10.82
N GLN A 375 3.62 -0.20 -10.78
CA GLN A 375 4.29 -0.51 -9.52
C GLN A 375 5.09 0.74 -9.13
N THR A 376 4.93 1.18 -7.89
CA THR A 376 5.61 2.36 -7.34
C THR A 376 6.22 1.97 -6.00
N ASN A 377 7.20 2.72 -5.51
CA ASN A 377 7.96 2.39 -4.30
C ASN A 377 7.16 2.52 -2.99
N ASN A 378 5.84 2.75 -3.10
CA ASN A 378 4.87 2.60 -2.01
C ASN A 378 4.51 1.13 -1.71
N SER A 379 5.10 0.16 -2.40
CA SER A 379 5.09 -1.24 -1.98
C SER A 379 6.24 -1.54 -1.03
N LEU A 380 5.92 -2.01 0.18
CA LEU A 380 6.89 -2.33 1.24
C LEU A 380 7.92 -3.42 0.89
N ALA A 381 7.74 -4.12 -0.24
CA ALA A 381 8.78 -4.96 -0.83
C ALA A 381 10.10 -4.20 -1.12
N ALA A 382 10.05 -2.89 -1.37
CA ALA A 382 11.25 -2.06 -1.53
C ALA A 382 12.09 -1.91 -0.23
N ALA A 383 11.49 -2.15 0.94
CA ALA A 383 12.21 -2.16 2.22
C ALA A 383 12.90 -3.52 2.51
N THR A 384 12.58 -4.57 1.75
CA THR A 384 13.30 -5.85 1.77
C THR A 384 14.35 -5.88 0.67
N GLY A 385 15.47 -5.19 0.88
CA GLY A 385 16.60 -5.21 -0.05
C GLY A 385 17.17 -6.63 -0.24
N GLN A 386 17.03 -7.14 -1.47
CA GLN A 386 17.70 -8.33 -2.00
C GLN A 386 18.33 -7.97 -3.35
#